data_AF-A0A2S9GG19-F1
#
_entry.id   AF-A0A2S9GG19-F1
#
_cell.length_a   1.000
_cell.length_b   1.000
_cell.length_c   1.000
_cell.angle_alpha   90.00
_cell.angle_beta   90.00
_cell.angle_gamma   90.00
#
_symmetry.space_group_name_H-M   'P 1'
#
loop_
_entity.id
_entity.type
_entity.pdbx_description
1 polymer ?
#
loop_
_entity_poly.entity_id
_entity_poly.type
_entity_poly.pdbx_seq_one_letter_code
_entity_poly.pdbx_strand_id
1 'polypeptide(L)'
;ALSVIKVTVNGKRPAQFRASANKLHITLADRLPAGAAMTIAVRYGGTPRPIRSLWGDVGFEELTEGVLVAGQPNGAASWFPCDD
;
A
#
# COMPACT_ATOMS: atom_id res chain seq x y z
N ALA A 1 -9.34 1.30 3.77
CA ALA A 1 -10.02 0.00 3.96
C ALA A 1 -9.05 -1.08 4.45
N LEU A 2 -7.82 -1.08 3.93
CA LEU A 2 -6.75 -1.94 4.42
C LEU A 2 -6.02 -1.34 5.63
N SER A 3 -5.58 -2.23 6.53
CA SER A 3 -4.77 -1.90 7.70
C SER A 3 -3.41 -2.59 7.61
N VAL A 4 -2.35 -1.85 7.93
CA VAL A 4 -0.98 -2.37 7.98
C VAL A 4 -0.73 -2.99 9.36
N ILE A 5 -0.30 -4.25 9.36
CA ILE A 5 -0.09 -5.08 10.56
C ILE A 5 1.39 -5.12 10.95
N LYS A 6 2.28 -5.27 9.96
CA LYS A 6 3.73 -5.35 10.18
C LYS A 6 4.47 -4.79 8.99
N VAL A 7 5.58 -4.10 9.26
CA VAL A 7 6.54 -3.67 8.25
C VAL A 7 7.92 -4.19 8.65
N THR A 8 8.66 -4.71 7.68
CA THR A 8 10.11 -4.90 7.80
C THR A 8 10.83 -4.21 6.66
N VAL A 9 12.04 -3.73 6.96
CA VAL A 9 13.00 -3.16 6.01
C VAL A 9 14.25 -4.02 6.08
N ASN A 10 14.65 -4.62 4.96
CA ASN A 10 15.79 -5.55 4.88
C ASN A 10 15.73 -6.64 5.98
N GLY A 11 14.53 -7.18 6.22
CA GLY A 11 14.28 -8.21 7.24
C GLY A 11 14.18 -7.72 8.69
N LYS A 12 14.46 -6.44 8.97
CA LYS A 12 14.45 -5.85 10.33
C LYS A 12 13.27 -4.91 10.53
N ARG A 13 12.93 -4.63 11.80
CA ARG A 13 11.91 -3.62 12.13
C ARG A 13 12.43 -2.22 11.76
N PRO A 14 11.63 -1.36 11.09
CA PRO A 14 11.99 0.04 10.89
C PRO A 14 12.02 0.81 12.22
N ALA A 15 12.57 2.04 12.23
CA ALA A 15 12.52 2.91 13.41
C ALA A 15 11.07 3.18 13.84
N GLN A 16 10.21 3.47 12.88
CA GLN A 16 8.77 3.63 13.06
C GLN A 16 8.04 3.42 11.74
N PHE A 17 6.75 3.08 11.81
CA PHE A 17 5.84 3.17 10.67
C PHE A 17 4.47 3.66 11.14
N ARG A 18 3.74 4.35 10.25
CA ARG A 18 2.36 4.77 10.49
C ARG A 18 1.57 4.79 9.18
N ALA A 19 0.28 4.46 9.24
CA ALA A 19 -0.64 4.62 8.13
C ALA A 19 -1.53 5.84 8.38
N SER A 20 -1.56 6.78 7.44
CA SER A 20 -2.37 8.00 7.52
C SER A 20 -2.64 8.55 6.13
N ALA A 21 -3.81 9.14 5.92
CA ALA A 21 -4.17 9.80 4.65
C ALA A 21 -3.89 8.92 3.40
N ASN A 22 -4.28 7.64 3.46
CA ASN A 22 -4.07 6.65 2.40
C ASN A 22 -2.60 6.40 2.02
N LYS A 23 -1.65 6.72 2.89
CA LYS A 23 -0.23 6.44 2.69
C LYS A 23 0.37 5.68 3.89
N LEU A 24 1.36 4.86 3.60
CA LEU A 24 2.20 4.19 4.60
C LEU A 24 3.52 4.94 4.71
N HIS A 25 3.75 5.58 5.86
CA HIS A 25 5.00 6.25 6.16
C HIS A 25 5.91 5.28 6.92
N ILE A 26 7.14 5.09 6.43
CA ILE A 26 8.16 4.24 7.03
C ILE A 26 9.40 5.08 7.30
N THR A 27 9.83 5.17 8.55
CA THR A 27 11.10 5.79 8.91
C THR A 27 12.16 4.71 9.04
N LEU A 28 13.20 4.80 8.22
CA LEU A 28 14.33 3.88 8.25
C LEU A 28 15.11 4.02 9.56
N ALA A 29 15.67 2.92 10.04
CA ALA A 29 16.56 2.95 11.22
C ALA A 29 17.89 3.63 10.91
N ASP A 30 18.40 3.42 9.70
CA ASP A 30 19.65 3.96 9.20
C ASP A 30 19.41 4.75 7.91
N ARG A 31 20.33 5.65 7.57
CA ARG A 31 20.30 6.33 6.26
C ARG A 31 20.51 5.31 5.14
N LEU A 32 19.70 5.42 4.09
CA LEU A 32 19.88 4.65 2.87
C LEU A 32 20.66 5.50 1.85
N PRO A 33 21.86 5.07 1.40
CA PRO A 33 22.60 5.77 0.35
C PRO A 33 21.82 5.81 -0.97
N ALA A 34 22.07 6.83 -1.78
CA ALA A 34 21.52 6.90 -3.13
C ALA A 34 21.97 5.68 -3.97
N GLY A 35 21.03 5.08 -4.71
CA GLY A 35 21.29 3.89 -5.53
C GLY A 35 21.34 2.57 -4.76
N ALA A 36 21.26 2.57 -3.42
CA ALA A 36 21.18 1.34 -2.66
C ALA A 36 19.83 0.65 -2.84
N ALA A 37 19.85 -0.68 -3.01
CA ALA A 37 18.64 -1.49 -3.00
C ALA A 37 18.11 -1.66 -1.57
N MET A 38 16.78 -1.76 -1.45
CA MET A 38 16.11 -2.02 -0.18
C MET A 38 14.87 -2.88 -0.41
N THR A 39 14.64 -3.83 0.48
CA THR A 39 13.42 -4.65 0.48
C THR A 39 12.50 -4.21 1.61
N ILE A 40 11.29 -3.79 1.26
CA ILE A 40 10.22 -3.52 2.24
C ILE A 40 9.21 -4.65 2.15
N ALA A 41 8.98 -5.36 3.26
CA ALA A 41 7.90 -6.33 3.36
C ALA A 41 6.78 -5.77 4.24
N VAL A 42 5.56 -5.72 3.69
CA VAL A 42 4.37 -5.21 4.38
C VAL A 42 3.38 -6.34 4.56
N ARG A 43 3.06 -6.67 5.82
CA ARG A 43 1.89 -7.49 6.16
C ARG A 43 0.72 -6.55 6.36
N TYR A 44 -0.33 -6.73 5.58
CA TYR A 44 -1.55 -5.93 5.62
C TYR A 44 -2.76 -6.86 5.50
N GLY A 45 -3.95 -6.33 5.78
CA GLY A 45 -5.20 -7.06 5.64
C GLY A 45 -6.41 -6.14 5.78
N GLY A 46 -7.58 -6.69 5.47
CA GLY A 46 -8.86 -5.97 5.46
C GLY A 46 -9.63 -6.29 4.19
N THR A 47 -10.72 -5.55 3.97
CA THR A 47 -11.55 -5.67 2.77
C THR A 47 -11.21 -4.49 1.84
N PRO A 48 -10.52 -4.71 0.71
CA PRO A 48 -10.27 -3.66 -0.27
C PRO A 48 -11.59 -3.02 -0.75
N ARG A 49 -11.51 -1.75 -1.14
CA ARG A 49 -12.64 -0.98 -1.67
C ARG A 49 -12.17 -0.09 -2.82
N PRO A 50 -13.04 0.30 -3.75
CA PRO A 50 -12.67 1.28 -4.76
C PRO A 50 -12.25 2.61 -4.11
N ILE A 51 -11.39 3.34 -4.80
CA ILE A 51 -11.02 4.71 -4.46
C ILE A 51 -11.93 5.64 -5.26
N ARG A 52 -12.64 6.52 -4.55
CA ARG A 52 -13.44 7.56 -5.20
C ARG A 52 -12.52 8.66 -5.73
N SER A 53 -12.60 8.93 -7.03
CA SER A 53 -11.72 9.87 -7.73
C SER A 53 -12.49 10.81 -8.66
N LEU A 54 -11.77 11.70 -9.35
CA LEU A 54 -12.31 12.58 -10.39
C LEU A 54 -12.78 11.83 -11.65
N TRP A 55 -12.35 10.57 -11.82
CA TRP A 55 -12.72 9.71 -12.94
C TRP A 55 -13.82 8.70 -12.59
N GLY A 56 -14.43 8.84 -11.41
CA GLY A 56 -15.30 7.82 -10.81
C GLY A 56 -14.56 6.94 -9.82
N ASP A 57 -15.13 5.79 -9.51
CA ASP A 57 -14.50 4.79 -8.64
C ASP A 57 -13.42 4.02 -9.42
N VAL A 58 -12.23 3.89 -8.83
CA VAL A 58 -11.08 3.19 -9.42
C VAL A 58 -10.52 2.13 -8.46
N GLY A 59 -9.80 1.16 -9.01
CA GLY A 59 -9.16 0.09 -8.24
C GLY A 59 -10.06 -1.12 -8.06
N PHE A 60 -10.09 -1.65 -6.84
CA PHE A 60 -10.69 -2.92 -6.49
C PHE A 60 -12.19 -2.82 -6.35
N GLU A 61 -12.90 -3.53 -7.21
CA GLU A 61 -14.35 -3.62 -7.23
C GLU A 61 -14.77 -5.07 -6.97
N GLU A 62 -15.57 -5.25 -5.92
CA GLU A 62 -16.21 -6.52 -5.59
C GLU A 62 -17.47 -6.68 -6.46
N LEU A 63 -17.56 -7.80 -7.18
CA LEU A 63 -18.67 -8.14 -8.06
C LEU A 63 -19.40 -9.35 -7.47
N THR A 64 -20.62 -9.63 -7.96
CA THR A 64 -21.41 -10.78 -7.50
C THR A 64 -20.65 -12.11 -7.59
N GLU A 65 -19.87 -12.30 -8.67
CA GLU A 65 -19.18 -13.55 -9.00
C GLU A 65 -17.64 -13.42 -8.98
N GLY A 66 -17.09 -12.37 -8.35
CA GLY A 66 -15.65 -12.20 -8.30
C GLY A 66 -15.18 -10.78 -8.02
N VAL A 67 -14.03 -10.44 -8.60
CA VAL A 67 -13.39 -9.13 -8.42
C VAL A 67 -12.86 -8.63 -9.76
N LEU A 68 -12.97 -7.32 -9.96
CA LEU A 68 -12.26 -6.60 -11.01
C LEU A 68 -11.35 -5.55 -10.37
N VAL A 69 -10.19 -5.31 -10.98
CA VAL A 69 -9.27 -4.25 -10.53
C VAL A 69 -8.96 -3.31 -11.68
N ALA A 70 -9.57 -2.12 -11.66
CA ALA A 70 -9.26 -1.04 -12.58
C ALA A 70 -8.06 -0.23 -12.03
N GLY A 71 -6.84 -0.65 -12.34
CA GLY A 71 -5.63 -0.06 -11.76
C GLY A 71 -5.30 1.37 -12.21
N GLN A 72 -5.85 1.85 -13.33
CA GLN A 72 -5.56 3.18 -13.86
C GLN A 72 -6.54 4.24 -13.36
N PRO A 73 -6.09 5.49 -13.12
CA PRO A 73 -4.69 5.93 -13.12
C PRO A 73 -3.95 5.65 -11.80
N ASN A 74 -4.68 5.42 -10.71
CA ASN A 74 -4.17 5.32 -9.33
C ASN A 74 -5.02 4.37 -8.47
N GLY A 75 -5.51 3.29 -9.09
CA GLY A 75 -6.37 2.29 -8.46
C GLY A 75 -5.59 1.15 -7.81
N ALA A 76 -4.28 1.02 -8.07
CA ALA A 76 -3.47 -0.08 -7.54
C ALA A 76 -3.41 -0.06 -6.01
N ALA A 77 -3.26 1.14 -5.42
CA ALA A 77 -3.20 1.33 -3.97
C ALA A 77 -4.49 0.94 -3.22
N SER A 78 -5.59 0.65 -3.92
CA SER A 78 -6.85 0.26 -3.32
C SER A 78 -6.81 -1.14 -2.68
N TRP A 79 -5.91 -2.02 -3.14
CA TRP A 79 -5.86 -3.43 -2.73
C TRP A 79 -4.48 -3.96 -2.35
N PHE A 80 -3.40 -3.25 -2.65
CA PHE A 80 -2.07 -3.57 -2.12
C PHE A 80 -1.22 -2.31 -1.90
N PRO A 81 -0.25 -2.32 -0.95
CA PRO A 81 0.70 -1.23 -0.78
C PRO A 81 1.66 -1.14 -1.97
N CYS A 82 1.70 0.02 -2.60
CA CYS A 82 2.57 0.34 -3.74
C CYS A 82 2.98 1.81 -3.71
N ASP A 83 3.95 2.15 -4.58
CA ASP A 83 4.24 3.53 -4.92
C ASP A 83 3.43 3.87 -6.18
N ASP A 84 2.26 4.48 -5.95
CA ASP A 84 1.19 4.82 -6.91
C ASP A 84 0.81 6.30 -6.76
#